data_AF-A0A7C4HI65-F1
#
_entry.id   AF-A0A7C4HI65-F1
#
_cell.length_a   1.000
_cell.length_b   1.000
_cell.length_c   1.000
_cell.angle_alpha   90.00
_cell.angle_beta   90.00
_cell.angle_gamma   90.00
#
_symmetry.space_group_name_H-M   'P 1'
#
loop_
_entity.id
_entity.type
_entity.pdbx_description
1 polymer ?
#
loop_
_entity_poly.entity_id
_entity_poly.type
_entity_poly.pdbx_seq_one_letter_code
_entity_poly.pdbx_strand_id
1 'polypeptide(L)'
;MTSFEQYFGALKKALGKEDIYDIWPDFEPEYDEREYAWTTLRGIGESLLLNCGQCDGPSDMRHSRCKECVEKRKEIANKTYERIMGRRMEKWGAIILCRIHTE
;
A
#
# COMPACT_ATOMS: atom_id res chain seq x y z
N MET A 1 13.31 12.86 -7.35
CA MET A 1 12.81 12.75 -5.96
C MET A 1 11.42 13.33 -5.87
N THR A 2 10.49 12.67 -5.17
CA THR A 2 9.13 13.20 -4.93
C THR A 2 9.17 14.42 -3.99
N SER A 3 8.13 15.25 -3.99
CA SER A 3 7.99 16.38 -3.04
C SER A 3 8.07 15.92 -1.58
N PHE A 4 7.67 14.68 -1.34
CA PHE A 4 7.68 14.01 -0.06
C PHE A 4 9.10 13.62 0.39
N GLU A 5 9.91 13.07 -0.52
CA GLU A 5 11.34 12.79 -0.28
C GLU A 5 12.12 14.08 0.04
N GLN A 6 11.76 15.19 -0.63
CA GLN A 6 12.37 16.50 -0.35
C GLN A 6 11.99 17.00 1.06
N TYR A 7 10.72 16.88 1.46
CA TYR A 7 10.26 17.25 2.79
C TYR A 7 10.98 16.45 3.89
N PHE A 8 11.06 15.12 3.75
CA PHE A 8 11.72 14.27 4.74
C PHE A 8 13.23 14.51 4.80
N GLY A 9 13.88 14.73 3.65
CA GLY A 9 15.29 15.12 3.63
C GLY A 9 15.55 16.41 4.40
N ALA A 10 14.68 17.43 4.22
CA ALA A 10 14.76 18.68 4.97
C ALA A 10 14.54 18.47 6.47
N LEU A 11 13.59 17.61 6.85
CA LEU A 11 13.30 17.29 8.25
C LEU A 11 14.48 16.58 8.94
N LYS A 12 15.12 15.60 8.30
CA LYS A 12 16.30 14.91 8.84
C LYS A 12 17.45 15.88 9.12
N LYS A 13 17.70 16.77 8.16
CA LYS A 13 18.70 17.84 8.29
C LYS A 13 18.39 18.77 9.46
N ALA A 14 17.13 19.18 9.62
CA ALA A 14 16.72 20.02 10.74
C ALA A 14 16.89 19.34 12.12
N LEU A 15 16.77 18.01 12.17
CA LEU A 15 16.89 17.22 13.39
C LEU A 15 18.32 16.75 13.69
N GLY A 16 19.29 17.02 12.81
CA GLY A 16 20.68 16.57 12.97
C GLY A 16 20.83 15.04 12.91
N LYS A 17 19.93 14.37 12.19
CA LYS A 17 19.79 12.91 12.11
C LYS A 17 19.90 12.44 10.66
N GLU A 18 20.97 12.85 9.99
CA GLU A 18 21.21 12.57 8.56
C GLU A 18 21.61 11.11 8.31
N ASP A 19 22.09 10.43 9.34
CA ASP A 19 22.55 9.03 9.37
C ASP A 19 21.43 8.02 9.68
N ILE A 20 20.26 8.50 10.09
CA ILE A 20 19.13 7.63 10.43
C ILE A 20 18.28 7.38 9.19
N TYR A 21 18.37 6.14 8.70
CA TYR A 21 17.73 5.62 7.49
C TYR A 21 18.23 6.30 6.20
N ASP A 22 18.38 5.58 5.08
CA ASP A 22 19.02 6.18 3.88
C ASP A 22 18.19 7.32 3.25
N ILE A 23 16.88 7.11 3.05
CA ILE A 23 15.96 8.16 2.52
C ILE A 23 14.64 8.15 3.29
N TRP A 24 14.37 7.06 4.01
CA TRP A 24 13.06 6.70 4.52
C TRP A 24 13.26 5.56 5.55
N PRO A 25 12.52 5.43 6.67
CA PRO A 25 12.57 4.24 7.55
C PRO A 25 12.67 2.92 6.77
N ASP A 26 13.42 1.95 7.27
CA ASP A 26 13.57 0.66 6.57
C ASP A 26 12.20 -0.03 6.43
N PHE A 27 11.60 -0.05 5.23
CA PHE A 27 10.42 -0.90 4.98
C PHE A 27 10.80 -2.34 4.85
N GLU A 28 10.15 -3.13 5.69
CA GLU A 28 9.81 -4.50 5.38
C GLU A 28 8.30 -4.53 5.11
N PRO A 29 7.85 -4.55 3.83
CA PRO A 29 6.44 -4.77 3.55
C PRO A 29 6.05 -6.18 4.04
N GLU A 30 5.11 -6.25 4.97
CA GLU A 30 4.43 -7.51 5.26
C GLU A 30 3.48 -7.88 4.11
N TYR A 31 3.09 -9.15 4.04
CA TYR A 31 2.20 -9.68 3.00
C TYR A 31 1.20 -10.69 3.61
N ASP A 32 0.62 -10.35 4.76
CA ASP A 32 -0.36 -11.20 5.43
C ASP A 32 -1.77 -10.99 4.84
N GLU A 33 -2.64 -12.00 4.92
CA GLU A 33 -4.05 -11.95 4.53
C GLU A 33 -4.85 -10.90 5.32
N ARG A 34 -4.29 -10.37 6.42
CA ARG A 34 -4.86 -9.28 7.22
C ARG A 34 -4.66 -7.89 6.62
N GLU A 35 -3.83 -7.75 5.60
CA GLU A 35 -3.48 -6.44 5.03
C GLU A 35 -4.32 -6.01 3.82
N TYR A 36 -5.32 -6.81 3.45
CA TYR A 36 -6.26 -6.44 2.40
C TYR A 36 -7.69 -6.91 2.70
N ALA A 37 -8.65 -6.16 2.17
CA ALA A 37 -10.06 -6.51 2.17
C ALA A 37 -10.66 -6.13 0.82
N TRP A 38 -11.76 -6.74 0.41
CA TRP A 38 -12.53 -6.27 -0.74
C TRP A 38 -13.98 -6.07 -0.38
N THR A 39 -14.63 -5.13 -1.07
CA THR A 39 -16.04 -4.81 -0.88
C THR A 39 -16.63 -4.27 -2.19
N THR A 40 -17.95 -4.21 -2.28
CA THR A 40 -18.62 -3.56 -3.41
C THR A 40 -18.98 -2.12 -3.02
N LEU A 41 -18.36 -1.15 -3.69
CA LEU A 41 -18.66 0.27 -3.49
C LEU A 41 -19.69 0.75 -4.51
N ARG A 42 -20.74 1.45 -4.04
CA ARG A 42 -21.81 1.96 -4.89
C ARG A 42 -21.24 2.90 -5.97
N GLY A 43 -21.49 2.56 -7.23
CA GLY A 43 -21.03 3.35 -8.39
C GLY A 43 -19.58 3.10 -8.82
N ILE A 44 -18.82 2.29 -8.09
CA ILE A 44 -17.42 1.92 -8.42
C ILE A 44 -17.31 0.43 -8.74
N GLY A 45 -18.08 -0.42 -8.04
CA GLY A 45 -18.05 -1.88 -8.18
C GLY A 45 -17.15 -2.55 -7.15
N GLU A 46 -16.75 -3.80 -7.43
CA GLU A 46 -15.88 -4.60 -6.57
C GLU A 46 -14.51 -3.92 -6.45
N SER A 47 -14.18 -3.47 -5.25
CA SER A 47 -13.02 -2.64 -4.95
C SER A 47 -12.12 -3.31 -3.93
N LEU A 48 -10.81 -3.22 -4.16
CA LEU A 48 -9.78 -3.77 -3.28
C LEU A 48 -9.27 -2.66 -2.35
N LEU A 49 -9.27 -2.92 -1.06
CA LEU A 49 -8.68 -2.07 -0.03
C LEU A 49 -7.37 -2.70 0.40
N LEU A 50 -6.27 -1.95 0.28
CA LEU A 50 -4.96 -2.35 0.74
C LEU A 50 -4.60 -1.51 1.96
N ASN A 51 -4.38 -2.16 3.10
CA ASN A 51 -3.94 -1.50 4.33
C ASN A 51 -2.43 -1.32 4.30
N CYS A 52 -1.95 -0.08 4.12
CA CYS A 52 -0.54 0.28 4.13
C CYS A 52 0.07 0.39 5.55
N GLY A 53 -0.60 -0.20 6.55
CA GLY A 53 -0.47 0.08 7.98
C GLY A 53 0.95 0.14 8.55
N GLN A 54 1.78 -0.86 8.27
CA GLN A 54 3.15 -0.94 8.81
C GLN A 54 4.20 -0.28 7.92
N CYS A 55 3.92 -0.15 6.62
CA CYS A 55 4.95 0.29 5.69
C CYS A 55 5.10 1.82 5.61
N ASP A 56 4.39 2.59 6.45
CA ASP A 56 4.36 4.08 6.58
C ASP A 56 4.56 4.86 5.26
N GLY A 57 4.34 4.22 4.11
CA GLY A 57 4.85 4.68 2.82
C GLY A 57 3.95 5.75 2.25
N PRO A 58 4.36 6.41 1.16
CA PRO A 58 3.60 7.51 0.58
C PRO A 58 2.20 7.10 0.09
N SER A 59 1.87 5.80 0.07
CA SER A 59 0.63 5.27 -0.49
C SER A 59 0.42 5.79 -1.91
N ASP A 60 1.52 5.81 -2.68
CA ASP A 60 1.61 6.47 -3.98
C ASP A 60 2.22 5.53 -5.01
N MET A 61 1.45 5.19 -6.03
CA MET A 61 1.86 4.31 -7.13
C MET A 61 3.00 4.88 -8.00
N ARG A 62 3.34 6.16 -7.86
CA ARG A 62 4.53 6.76 -8.49
C ARG A 62 5.82 6.33 -7.80
N HIS A 63 5.75 5.88 -6.56
CA HIS A 63 6.90 5.33 -5.82
C HIS A 63 7.09 3.84 -6.16
N SER A 64 8.30 3.45 -6.57
CA SER A 64 8.60 2.10 -7.05
C SER A 64 8.24 1.01 -6.03
N ARG A 65 8.62 1.19 -4.75
CA ARG A 65 8.29 0.22 -3.70
C ARG A 65 6.79 0.08 -3.46
N CYS A 66 6.02 1.18 -3.55
CA CYS A 66 4.57 1.12 -3.39
C CYS A 66 3.93 0.41 -4.59
N LYS A 67 4.41 0.68 -5.81
CA LYS A 67 3.95 -0.01 -7.01
C LYS A 67 4.16 -1.52 -6.92
N GLU A 68 5.36 -1.95 -6.53
CA GLU A 68 5.68 -3.38 -6.34
C GLU A 68 4.83 -4.02 -5.25
N CYS A 69 4.68 -3.35 -4.11
CA CYS A 69 3.86 -3.81 -3.00
C CYS A 69 2.40 -4.00 -3.43
N VAL A 70 1.82 -3.01 -4.13
CA VAL A 70 0.42 -3.05 -4.59
C VAL A 70 0.19 -4.15 -5.62
N GLU A 71 1.08 -4.32 -6.61
CA GLU A 71 0.91 -5.40 -7.59
C GLU A 71 1.02 -6.79 -6.95
N LYS A 72 1.96 -6.98 -6.02
CA LYS A 72 2.09 -8.26 -5.29
C LYS A 72 0.86 -8.56 -4.43
N ARG A 73 0.35 -7.57 -3.68
CA ARG A 73 -0.85 -7.74 -2.84
C ARG A 73 -2.12 -7.93 -3.68
N LYS A 74 -2.22 -7.27 -4.84
CA LYS A 74 -3.30 -7.49 -5.81
C LYS A 74 -3.29 -8.90 -6.39
N GLU A 75 -2.12 -9.47 -6.69
CA GLU A 75 -2.02 -10.86 -7.14
C GLU A 75 -2.50 -11.84 -6.06
N ILE A 76 -2.08 -11.63 -4.82
CA ILE A 76 -2.54 -12.43 -3.67
C ILE A 76 -4.06 -12.31 -3.52
N ALA A 77 -4.61 -11.09 -3.55
CA ALA A 77 -6.04 -10.85 -3.44
C ALA A 77 -6.84 -11.53 -4.57
N ASN A 78 -6.34 -11.52 -5.81
CA ASN A 78 -6.98 -12.19 -6.94
C ASN A 78 -7.06 -13.72 -6.74
N LYS A 79 -5.97 -14.33 -6.24
CA LYS A 79 -5.93 -15.77 -5.95
C LYS A 79 -6.90 -16.14 -4.83
N THR A 80 -6.92 -15.34 -3.76
CA THR A 80 -7.85 -15.53 -2.64
C THR A 80 -9.31 -15.34 -3.08
N TYR A 81 -9.58 -14.35 -3.93
CA TYR A 81 -10.90 -14.10 -4.49
C TYR A 81 -11.38 -15.29 -5.33
N GLU A 82 -10.55 -15.81 -6.25
CA GLU A 82 -10.90 -16.98 -7.08
C GLU A 82 -11.21 -18.21 -6.21
N ARG A 83 -10.40 -18.44 -5.17
CA ARG A 83 -10.60 -19.52 -4.21
C ARG A 83 -11.93 -19.40 -3.46
N ILE A 84 -12.34 -18.20 -3.04
CA ILE A 84 -13.54 -17.99 -2.20
C ILE A 84 -14.81 -17.85 -3.03
N MET A 85 -14.74 -17.13 -4.16
CA MET A 85 -15.91 -16.79 -4.98
C MET A 85 -16.14 -17.77 -6.13
N GLY A 86 -15.20 -18.67 -6.41
CA GLY A 86 -15.29 -19.67 -7.49
C GLY A 86 -15.21 -19.06 -8.90
N ARG A 87 -14.88 -17.77 -9.02
CA ARG A 87 -14.69 -17.06 -10.29
C ARG A 87 -13.48 -16.15 -10.22
N ARG A 88 -12.83 -15.93 -11.36
CA ARG A 88 -11.70 -14.99 -11.45
C ARG A 88 -12.15 -13.54 -11.35
N MET A 89 -11.34 -12.72 -10.68
CA MET A 89 -11.49 -11.27 -10.72
C MET A 89 -10.90 -10.73 -12.02
N GLU A 90 -11.74 -10.22 -12.91
CA GLU A 90 -11.29 -9.64 -14.19
C GLU A 90 -10.64 -8.27 -13.99
N LYS A 91 -11.27 -7.41 -13.17
CA LYS A 91 -10.79 -6.07 -12.88
C LYS A 91 -11.43 -5.53 -11.60
N TRP A 92 -10.58 -5.03 -10.70
CA TRP A 92 -11.03 -4.21 -9.57
C TRP A 92 -11.56 -2.87 -10.08
N GLY A 93 -12.76 -2.49 -9.65
CA GLY A 93 -13.35 -1.17 -9.93
C GLY A 93 -12.49 -0.02 -9.39
N ALA A 94 -11.88 -0.23 -8.21
CA ALA A 94 -10.82 0.60 -7.68
C ALA A 94 -9.87 -0.22 -6.81
N ILE A 95 -8.62 0.24 -6.69
CA ILE A 95 -7.67 -0.20 -5.66
C ILE A 95 -7.42 1.02 -4.77
N ILE A 96 -7.81 0.91 -3.51
CA ILE A 96 -7.74 1.99 -2.52
C ILE A 96 -6.60 1.68 -1.57
N LEU A 97 -5.61 2.58 -1.54
CA LEU A 97 -4.52 2.55 -0.58
C LEU A 97 -4.97 3.33 0.66
N CYS A 98 -5.02 2.67 1.81
CA CYS A 98 -5.56 3.25 3.03
C CYS A 98 -4.76 2.82 4.26
N ARG A 99 -4.90 3.57 5.34
CA ARG A 99 -4.45 3.16 6.67
C ARG A 99 -5.69 2.95 7.53
N ILE A 100 -5.96 1.70 7.87
CA ILE A 100 -7.08 1.36 8.75
C ILE A 100 -6.51 1.28 10.16
N HIS A 101 -6.85 2.26 10.99
CA HIS A 101 -6.58 2.21 12.42
C HIS A 101 -7.70 1.44 13.09
N THR A 102 -7.35 0.32 13.74
CA THR A 102 -8.24 -0.39 14.67
C THR A 102 -7.80 -0.02 16.07
N GLU A 103 -8.72 0.49 16.89
CA GLU A 103 -8.50 0.75 18.32
C GLU A 103 -8.24 -0.54 19.11
#